data_AF-A0A8T6CC16-F1
#
_entry.id   AF-A0A8T6CC16-F1
#
_cell.length_a   1.000
_cell.length_b   1.000
_cell.length_c   1.000
_cell.angle_alpha   90.00
_cell.angle_beta   90.00
_cell.angle_gamma   90.00
#
_symmetry.space_group_name_H-M   'P 1'
#
loop_
_entity.id
_entity.type
_entity.pdbx_description
1 polymer ?
#
loop_
_entity_poly.entity_id
_entity_poly.type
_entity_poly.pdbx_seq_one_letter_code
_entity_poly.pdbx_strand_id
1 'polypeptide(L)'
;YLATANAAQDLLVTLGAAPLMLVGLPPSRDRQRQPLSLLGRARGLLAQPIIAAVIFGVALMVTHLPSVVDALRPHLVGSAAITTTWLVCAVVLWSPLAGPLAGRHRLPYFGALIFLAVPFVFPKIAGAFFVFADEPLYQVYITAPRVFDDVSAMQDQHAAGFVLWVIGSLMVVAALGALFRRWYMEDRRIAAPPSLEIPADPRAVDLLFEVQGGWAALEQLVASVEQALPVNRTGTALAFGYRERAEDGDDDSAADEEMPSTQVILELYLALGAAAEAGIAQRIEADYAAYLGRLPRRRRAAVSRALAFRVVGYGSRVT
;
A
#
# COMPACT_ATOMS: atom_id res chain seq x y z
N TYR A 1 -9.54 36.70 5.81
CA TYR A 1 -8.31 35.96 5.43
C TYR A 1 -7.62 35.53 6.72
N LEU A 2 -7.59 34.23 7.02
CA LEU A 2 -6.91 33.70 8.20
C LEU A 2 -5.63 32.98 7.77
N ALA A 3 -4.52 33.29 8.44
CA ALA A 3 -3.25 32.59 8.30
C ALA A 3 -3.40 31.12 8.72
N THR A 4 -4.16 30.84 9.78
CA THR A 4 -4.46 29.46 10.24
C THR A 4 -5.16 28.63 9.18
N ALA A 5 -6.23 29.18 8.57
CA ALA A 5 -6.97 28.51 7.51
C ALA A 5 -6.06 28.19 6.32
N ASN A 6 -5.16 29.13 5.98
CA ASN A 6 -4.19 28.89 4.93
C ASN A 6 -3.20 27.77 5.27
N ALA A 7 -2.61 27.81 6.48
CA ALA A 7 -1.70 26.78 6.93
C ALA A 7 -2.35 25.38 6.88
N ALA A 8 -3.62 25.29 7.31
CA ALA A 8 -4.39 24.05 7.22
C ALA A 8 -4.60 23.60 5.77
N GLN A 9 -4.94 24.53 4.86
CA GLN A 9 -5.09 24.24 3.44
C GLN A 9 -3.78 23.71 2.82
N ASP A 10 -2.65 24.36 3.08
CA ASP A 10 -1.35 23.97 2.56
C ASP A 10 -0.95 22.56 3.05
N LEU A 11 -1.26 22.23 4.32
CA LEU A 11 -1.08 20.88 4.87
C LEU A 11 -1.99 19.84 4.23
N LEU A 12 -3.29 20.14 4.06
CA LEU A 12 -4.25 19.21 3.47
C LEU A 12 -3.90 18.90 2.01
N VAL A 13 -3.50 19.92 1.24
CA VAL A 13 -3.05 19.76 -0.15
C VAL A 13 -1.79 18.89 -0.20
N THR A 14 -0.82 19.19 0.66
CA THR A 14 0.49 18.53 0.62
C THR A 14 0.45 17.11 1.13
N LEU A 15 -0.14 16.88 2.29
CA LEU A 15 -0.04 15.62 3.03
C LEU A 15 -1.31 14.76 2.91
N GLY A 16 -2.42 15.33 2.43
CA GLY A 16 -3.68 14.61 2.20
C GLY A 16 -3.94 14.38 0.70
N ALA A 17 -4.23 15.44 -0.04
CA ALA A 17 -4.67 15.34 -1.43
C ALA A 17 -3.61 14.71 -2.35
N ALA A 18 -2.39 15.23 -2.36
CA ALA A 18 -1.33 14.75 -3.25
C ALA A 18 -1.01 13.24 -3.12
N PRO A 19 -0.77 12.67 -1.91
CA PRO A 19 -0.52 11.24 -1.79
C PRO A 19 -1.75 10.40 -2.15
N LEU A 20 -2.97 10.82 -1.77
CA LEU A 20 -4.19 10.12 -2.12
C LEU A 20 -4.44 10.09 -3.63
N MET A 21 -4.19 11.20 -4.32
CA MET A 21 -4.28 11.28 -5.78
C MET A 21 -3.31 10.29 -6.45
N LEU A 22 -2.09 10.18 -5.94
CA LEU A 22 -1.09 9.25 -6.48
C LEU A 22 -1.44 7.79 -6.23
N VAL A 23 -1.95 7.45 -5.04
CA VAL A 23 -2.40 6.09 -4.70
C VAL A 23 -3.61 5.69 -5.54
N GLY A 24 -4.50 6.63 -5.87
CA GLY A 24 -5.67 6.40 -6.71
C GLY A 24 -5.36 6.18 -8.20
N LEU A 25 -4.14 6.46 -8.65
CA LEU A 25 -3.76 6.22 -10.05
C LEU A 25 -3.67 4.71 -10.30
N PRO A 26 -4.26 4.19 -11.41
CA PRO A 26 -4.19 2.78 -11.72
C PRO A 26 -2.72 2.37 -11.88
N PRO A 27 -2.35 1.15 -11.42
CA PRO A 27 -0.99 0.66 -11.58
C PRO A 27 -0.63 0.69 -13.06
N SER A 28 0.28 1.58 -13.45
CA SER A 28 0.69 1.72 -14.84
C SER A 28 1.30 0.40 -15.29
N ARG A 29 0.57 -0.34 -16.14
CA ARG A 29 1.00 -1.64 -16.69
C ARG A 29 2.28 -1.54 -17.51
N ASP A 30 2.58 -0.34 -18.00
CA ASP A 30 3.80 -0.05 -18.73
C ASP A 30 4.89 0.54 -17.81
N ARG A 31 5.39 -0.31 -16.91
CA ARG A 31 6.40 0.07 -15.89
C ARG A 31 7.81 0.19 -16.46
N GLN A 32 8.02 -0.22 -17.71
CA GLN A 32 9.37 -0.41 -18.28
C GLN A 32 9.57 0.19 -19.68
N ARG A 33 8.51 0.61 -20.40
CA ARG A 33 8.63 1.17 -21.75
C ARG A 33 8.05 2.57 -21.87
N GLN A 34 8.44 3.49 -20.99
CA GLN A 34 8.26 4.90 -21.36
C GLN A 34 9.33 5.26 -22.40
N PRO A 35 8.94 5.69 -23.61
CA PRO A 35 9.90 6.02 -24.66
C PRO A 35 10.81 7.17 -24.20
N LEU A 36 11.95 7.33 -24.88
CA LEU A 36 12.93 8.43 -24.73
C LEU A 36 12.37 9.83 -25.10
N SER A 37 11.07 10.05 -24.95
CA SER A 37 10.42 11.33 -25.16
C SER A 37 10.82 12.33 -24.08
N LEU A 38 10.79 13.63 -24.41
CA LEU A 38 11.05 14.72 -23.45
C LEU A 38 10.18 14.59 -22.20
N LEU A 39 8.92 14.17 -22.36
CA LEU A 39 7.98 13.95 -21.27
C LEU A 39 8.40 12.77 -20.36
N GLY A 40 8.94 11.68 -20.93
CA GLY A 40 9.48 10.56 -20.18
C GLY A 40 10.74 10.93 -19.37
N ARG A 41 11.62 11.76 -19.94
CA ARG A 41 12.80 12.28 -19.24
C ARG A 41 12.41 13.23 -18.10
N ALA A 42 11.51 14.17 -18.36
CA ALA A 42 11.00 15.09 -17.34
C ALA A 42 10.34 14.34 -16.17
N ARG A 43 9.52 13.32 -16.48
CA ARG A 43 8.92 12.44 -15.47
C ARG A 43 9.95 11.67 -14.65
N GLY A 44 10.99 11.15 -15.30
CA GLY A 44 12.09 10.47 -14.61
C GLY A 44 12.88 11.40 -13.68
N LEU A 45 13.14 12.63 -14.13
CA LEU A 45 13.85 13.64 -13.35
C LEU A 45 13.03 14.10 -12.13
N LEU A 46 11.75 14.40 -12.33
CA LEU A 46 10.83 14.82 -11.26
C LEU A 46 10.56 13.70 -10.24
N ALA A 47 10.67 12.44 -10.65
CA ALA A 47 10.59 11.29 -9.76
C ALA A 47 11.89 11.01 -9.01
N GLN A 48 12.97 11.80 -9.20
CA GLN A 48 14.17 11.69 -8.39
C GLN A 48 13.93 12.31 -7.01
N PRO A 49 14.18 11.57 -5.91
CA PRO A 49 13.89 12.04 -4.55
C PRO A 49 14.52 13.39 -4.22
N ILE A 50 15.82 13.58 -4.49
CA ILE A 50 16.52 14.83 -4.16
C ILE A 50 15.94 16.01 -4.96
N ILE A 51 15.65 15.80 -6.25
CA ILE A 51 15.09 16.85 -7.10
C ILE A 51 13.68 17.21 -6.63
N ALA A 52 12.86 16.22 -6.32
CA ALA A 52 11.51 16.43 -5.79
C ALA A 52 11.53 17.20 -4.46
N ALA A 53 12.44 16.83 -3.56
CA ALA A 53 12.68 17.52 -2.30
C ALA A 53 13.11 18.98 -2.49
N VAL A 54 14.06 19.25 -3.41
CA VAL A 54 14.54 20.60 -3.71
C VAL A 54 13.44 21.45 -4.33
N ILE A 55 12.69 20.92 -5.31
CA ILE A 55 11.56 21.64 -5.93
C ILE A 55 10.54 22.04 -4.86
N PHE A 56 10.17 21.11 -3.97
CA PHE A 56 9.25 21.39 -2.89
C PHE A 56 9.81 22.43 -1.91
N GLY A 57 11.06 22.30 -1.49
CA GLY A 57 11.71 23.26 -0.59
C GLY A 57 11.80 24.67 -1.17
N VAL A 58 12.15 24.79 -2.46
CA VAL A 58 12.17 26.09 -3.17
C VAL A 58 10.76 26.68 -3.26
N ALA A 59 9.76 25.87 -3.64
CA ALA A 59 8.37 26.33 -3.71
C ALA A 59 7.88 26.80 -2.33
N LEU A 60 8.21 26.07 -1.26
CA LEU A 60 7.88 26.44 0.11
C LEU A 60 8.49 27.79 0.48
N MET A 61 9.80 27.98 0.24
CA MET A 61 10.47 29.25 0.53
C MET A 61 9.89 30.41 -0.25
N VAL A 62 9.72 30.26 -1.57
CA VAL A 62 9.21 31.33 -2.44
C VAL A 62 7.78 31.70 -2.07
N THR A 63 6.91 30.73 -1.84
CA THR A 63 5.49 30.99 -1.54
C THR A 63 5.24 31.53 -0.13
N HIS A 64 6.24 31.48 0.76
CA HIS A 64 6.16 32.03 2.11
C HIS A 64 6.88 33.38 2.26
N LEU A 65 7.54 33.88 1.21
CA LEU A 65 8.11 35.22 1.22
C LEU A 65 6.99 36.27 1.40
N PRO A 66 7.13 37.23 2.33
CA PRO A 66 6.13 38.28 2.53
C PRO A 66 5.73 39.00 1.24
N SER A 67 6.71 39.32 0.39
CA SER A 67 6.47 39.98 -0.90
C SER A 67 5.60 39.16 -1.86
N VAL A 68 5.73 37.83 -1.86
CA VAL A 68 4.94 36.95 -2.73
C VAL A 68 3.54 36.78 -2.17
N VAL A 69 3.43 36.58 -0.85
CA VAL A 69 2.16 36.39 -0.16
C VAL A 69 1.30 37.65 -0.25
N ASP A 70 1.86 38.81 0.10
CA ASP A 70 1.14 40.09 0.08
C ASP A 70 0.76 40.52 -1.34
N ALA A 71 1.53 40.13 -2.36
CA ALA A 71 1.20 40.41 -3.75
C ALA A 71 0.11 39.49 -4.31
N LEU A 72 0.13 38.19 -3.98
CA LEU A 72 -0.71 37.20 -4.65
C LEU A 72 -1.96 36.81 -3.86
N ARG A 73 -1.90 36.71 -2.53
CA ARG A 73 -3.03 36.28 -1.69
C ARG A 73 -4.28 37.16 -1.77
N PRO A 74 -4.18 38.50 -1.88
CA PRO A 74 -5.37 39.34 -1.97
C PRO A 74 -6.21 39.07 -3.23
N HIS A 75 -5.59 38.53 -4.28
CA HIS A 75 -6.26 38.27 -5.55
C HIS A 75 -6.69 36.81 -5.68
N LEU A 76 -7.90 36.58 -6.21
CA LEU A 76 -8.43 35.22 -6.44
C LEU A 76 -7.48 34.36 -7.26
N VAL A 77 -7.01 34.88 -8.40
CA VAL A 77 -6.10 34.16 -9.31
C VAL A 77 -4.75 33.92 -8.66
N GLY A 78 -4.23 34.89 -7.89
CA GLY A 78 -2.95 34.74 -7.20
C GLY A 78 -2.99 33.68 -6.09
N SER A 79 -4.04 33.68 -5.28
CA SER A 79 -4.25 32.65 -4.26
C SER A 79 -4.45 31.25 -4.87
N ALA A 80 -5.20 31.15 -5.98
CA ALA A 80 -5.36 29.91 -6.73
C ALA A 80 -4.02 29.43 -7.34
N ALA A 81 -3.19 30.35 -7.84
CA ALA A 81 -1.87 30.04 -8.37
C ALA A 81 -0.96 29.45 -7.28
N ILE A 82 -0.88 30.08 -6.09
CA ILE A 82 -0.12 29.55 -4.95
C ILE A 82 -0.60 28.13 -4.61
N THR A 83 -1.91 27.95 -4.47
CA THR A 83 -2.50 26.65 -4.11
C THR A 83 -2.19 25.58 -5.16
N THR A 84 -2.25 25.94 -6.43
CA THR A 84 -1.95 25.03 -7.55
C THR A 84 -0.47 24.66 -7.57
N THR A 85 0.43 25.63 -7.35
CA THR A 85 1.86 25.39 -7.20
C THR A 85 2.13 24.40 -6.07
N TRP A 86 1.49 24.61 -4.91
CA TRP A 86 1.57 23.68 -3.78
C TRP A 86 1.11 22.27 -4.13
N LEU A 87 -0.03 22.14 -4.80
CA LEU A 87 -0.53 20.83 -5.25
C LEU A 87 0.44 20.14 -6.20
N VAL A 88 0.94 20.85 -7.22
CA VAL A 88 1.89 20.30 -8.20
C VAL A 88 3.20 19.88 -7.53
N CYS A 89 3.78 20.73 -6.69
CA CYS A 89 5.01 20.42 -5.96
C CYS A 89 4.82 19.27 -4.98
N ALA A 90 3.65 19.17 -4.33
CA ALA A 90 3.32 18.03 -3.48
C ALA A 90 3.20 16.73 -4.28
N VAL A 91 2.54 16.73 -5.44
CA VAL A 91 2.50 15.54 -6.32
C VAL A 91 3.91 15.13 -6.74
N VAL A 92 4.78 16.09 -7.08
CA VAL A 92 6.19 15.82 -7.40
C VAL A 92 6.92 15.20 -6.20
N LEU A 93 6.76 15.79 -5.01
CA LEU A 93 7.34 15.31 -3.75
C LEU A 93 6.92 13.86 -3.43
N TRP A 94 5.64 13.52 -3.59
CA TRP A 94 5.13 12.18 -3.26
C TRP A 94 5.36 11.15 -4.36
N SER A 95 5.71 11.58 -5.57
CA SER A 95 5.90 10.70 -6.73
C SER A 95 6.93 9.57 -6.53
N PRO A 96 8.07 9.74 -5.83
CA PRO A 96 9.04 8.66 -5.62
C PRO A 96 8.56 7.59 -4.64
N LEU A 97 7.55 7.90 -3.81
CA LEU A 97 7.06 7.02 -2.74
C LEU A 97 5.73 6.34 -3.08
N ALA A 98 4.77 7.15 -3.53
CA ALA A 98 3.38 6.75 -3.74
C ALA A 98 2.96 6.76 -5.22
N GLY A 99 3.78 7.33 -6.12
CA GLY A 99 3.42 7.50 -7.52
C GLY A 99 3.60 6.25 -8.39
N PRO A 100 3.06 6.25 -9.62
CA PRO A 100 3.23 5.17 -10.58
C PRO A 100 4.70 4.86 -10.93
N LEU A 101 5.58 5.85 -10.71
CA LEU A 101 7.02 5.82 -10.95
C LEU A 101 7.86 5.39 -9.73
N ALA A 102 7.24 5.14 -8.56
CA ALA A 102 7.93 4.74 -7.33
C ALA A 102 8.77 3.45 -7.47
N GLY A 103 8.54 2.65 -8.51
CA GLY A 103 9.35 1.47 -8.83
C GLY A 103 10.65 1.74 -9.61
N ARG A 104 10.83 2.93 -10.20
CA ARG A 104 12.00 3.24 -11.05
C ARG A 104 13.24 3.56 -10.21
N HIS A 105 13.05 4.20 -9.06
CA HIS A 105 14.10 4.59 -8.13
C HIS A 105 13.71 4.11 -6.74
N ARG A 106 13.77 2.79 -6.52
CA ARG A 106 13.52 2.20 -5.20
C ARG A 106 14.58 2.76 -4.24
N LEU A 107 14.15 3.61 -3.32
CA LEU A 107 15.01 4.08 -2.25
C LEU A 107 15.29 2.92 -1.28
N PRO A 108 16.55 2.68 -0.88
CA PRO A 108 16.82 1.82 0.25
C PRO A 108 16.10 2.39 1.49
N TYR A 109 15.73 1.53 2.43
CA TYR A 109 14.90 1.89 3.59
C TYR A 109 15.37 3.18 4.28
N PHE A 110 16.66 3.29 4.58
CA PHE A 110 17.24 4.47 5.21
C PHE A 110 17.19 5.72 4.32
N GLY A 111 17.34 5.56 3.00
CA GLY A 111 17.19 6.65 2.04
C GLY A 111 15.75 7.17 1.95
N ALA A 112 14.76 6.29 2.09
CA ALA A 112 13.35 6.68 2.14
C ALA A 112 13.03 7.46 3.43
N LEU A 113 13.63 7.05 4.56
CA LEU A 113 13.51 7.75 5.84
C LEU A 113 14.07 9.18 5.77
N ILE A 114 15.29 9.34 5.23
CA ILE A 114 15.91 10.66 5.03
C ILE A 114 15.10 11.51 4.06
N PHE A 115 14.62 10.92 2.97
CA PHE A 115 13.79 11.63 2.00
C PHE A 115 12.51 12.17 2.64
N LEU A 116 11.84 11.37 3.48
CA LEU A 116 10.63 11.82 4.18
C LEU A 116 10.91 12.85 5.27
N ALA A 117 12.16 12.97 5.74
CA ALA A 117 12.55 14.03 6.65
C ALA A 117 12.48 15.42 5.99
N VAL A 118 12.56 15.52 4.66
CA VAL A 118 12.47 16.81 3.96
C VAL A 118 11.10 17.49 4.17
N PRO A 119 9.96 16.88 3.80
CA PRO A 119 8.65 17.46 4.08
C PRO A 119 8.33 17.53 5.58
N PHE A 120 9.10 16.86 6.43
CA PHE A 120 9.01 17.01 7.88
C PHE A 120 9.72 18.26 8.41
N VAL A 121 10.92 18.56 7.91
CA VAL A 121 11.81 19.58 8.49
C VAL A 121 11.54 20.95 7.88
N PHE A 122 11.38 21.04 6.56
CA PHE A 122 11.28 22.34 5.87
C PHE A 122 10.05 23.16 6.31
N PRO A 123 8.84 22.59 6.43
CA PRO A 123 7.69 23.34 6.94
C PRO A 123 7.87 23.82 8.39
N LYS A 124 8.69 23.14 9.20
CA LYS A 124 8.96 23.57 10.58
C LYS A 124 9.83 24.81 10.63
N ILE A 125 10.75 24.95 9.69
CA ILE A 125 11.55 26.18 9.56
C ILE A 125 10.61 27.35 9.27
N ALA A 126 9.67 27.20 8.33
CA ALA A 126 8.65 28.22 8.07
C ALA A 126 7.73 28.48 9.28
N GLY A 127 7.25 27.42 9.93
CA GLY A 127 6.43 27.53 11.15
C GLY A 127 7.16 28.23 12.30
N ALA A 128 8.47 28.03 12.44
CA ALA A 128 9.27 28.72 13.45
C ALA A 128 9.28 30.24 13.23
N PHE A 129 9.39 30.71 11.98
CA PHE A 129 9.25 32.14 11.68
C PHE A 129 7.88 32.67 12.11
N PHE A 130 6.81 31.90 11.94
CA PHE A 130 5.48 32.32 12.35
C PHE A 130 5.36 32.43 13.87
N VAL A 131 5.83 31.43 14.61
CA VAL A 131 5.71 31.34 16.08
C VAL A 131 6.61 32.33 16.80
N PHE A 132 7.84 32.54 16.32
CA PHE A 132 8.84 33.36 17.01
C PHE A 132 8.94 34.79 16.49
N ALA A 133 8.11 35.19 15.53
CA ALA A 133 8.07 36.59 15.10
C ALA A 133 7.37 37.48 16.14
N ASP A 134 8.00 38.62 16.42
CA ASP A 134 7.49 39.66 17.33
C ASP A 134 6.41 40.54 16.68
N GLU A 135 6.34 40.56 15.34
CA GLU A 135 5.31 41.26 14.56
C GLU A 135 4.68 40.34 13.49
N PRO A 136 3.43 40.59 13.05
CA PRO A 136 2.84 39.83 11.95
C PRO A 136 3.63 40.04 10.66
N LEU A 137 3.99 38.94 10.00
CA LEU A 137 4.91 38.89 8.87
C LEU A 137 4.29 39.33 7.54
N TYR A 138 2.96 39.33 7.44
CA TYR A 138 2.23 39.57 6.18
C TYR A 138 1.20 40.67 6.34
N GLN A 139 1.31 41.71 5.51
CA GLN A 139 0.41 42.85 5.53
C GLN A 139 -1.03 42.47 5.15
N VAL A 140 -1.21 41.47 4.30
CA VAL A 140 -2.54 40.97 3.92
C VAL A 140 -3.33 40.48 5.14
N TYR A 141 -2.67 39.87 6.13
CA TYR A 141 -3.33 39.37 7.33
C TYR A 141 -3.52 40.47 8.37
N ILE A 142 -2.75 41.56 8.34
CA ILE A 142 -2.92 42.74 9.20
C ILE A 142 -4.10 43.60 8.73
N THR A 143 -4.25 43.76 7.42
CA THR A 143 -5.26 44.67 6.84
C THR A 143 -6.60 43.99 6.55
N ALA A 144 -6.64 42.65 6.50
CA ALA A 144 -7.88 41.93 6.28
C ALA A 144 -8.90 42.16 7.41
N PRO A 145 -10.21 42.25 7.07
CA PRO A 145 -11.29 42.21 8.06
C PRO A 145 -11.16 40.97 8.95
N ARG A 146 -11.31 41.17 10.27
CA ARG A 146 -11.22 40.09 11.27
C ARG A 146 -12.42 39.16 11.11
N VAL A 147 -12.17 37.86 11.15
CA VAL A 147 -13.24 36.82 11.16
C VAL A 147 -13.77 36.62 12.57
N PHE A 148 -12.89 36.74 13.56
CA PHE A 148 -13.21 36.70 14.98
C PHE A 148 -12.65 37.98 15.61
N ASP A 149 -13.49 38.76 16.28
CA ASP A 149 -13.09 40.07 16.83
C ASP A 149 -12.02 39.94 17.92
N ASP A 150 -12.03 38.84 18.67
CA ASP A 150 -11.08 38.56 19.75
C ASP A 150 -9.75 37.95 19.28
N VAL A 151 -9.58 37.74 17.97
CA VAL A 151 -8.36 37.13 17.40
C VAL A 151 -7.60 38.16 16.57
N SER A 152 -6.50 38.66 17.14
CA SER A 152 -5.56 39.53 16.42
C SER A 152 -4.84 38.80 15.28
N ALA A 153 -4.31 39.56 14.31
CA ALA A 153 -3.46 39.01 13.24
C ALA A 153 -2.26 38.22 13.79
N MET A 154 -1.70 38.69 14.91
CA MET A 154 -0.57 38.03 15.55
C MET A 154 -0.96 36.66 16.13
N GLN A 155 -2.07 36.61 16.88
CA GLN A 155 -2.56 35.35 17.45
C GLN A 155 -2.89 34.33 16.36
N ASP A 156 -3.50 34.78 15.25
CA ASP A 156 -3.76 33.93 14.09
C ASP A 156 -2.46 33.44 13.43
N GLN A 157 -1.44 34.28 13.31
CA GLN A 157 -0.13 33.85 12.81
C GLN A 157 0.54 32.79 13.71
N HIS A 158 0.55 33.01 15.03
CA HIS A 158 1.11 32.05 15.99
C HIS A 158 0.36 30.72 15.91
N ALA A 159 -0.97 30.75 15.88
CA ALA A 159 -1.80 29.57 15.71
C ALA A 159 -1.51 28.85 14.37
N ALA A 160 -1.31 29.60 13.29
CA ALA A 160 -0.93 29.04 11.99
C ALA A 160 0.43 28.33 12.06
N GLY A 161 1.40 28.93 12.74
CA GLY A 161 2.70 28.30 13.02
C GLY A 161 2.56 26.99 13.81
N PHE A 162 1.73 26.97 14.86
CA PHE A 162 1.43 25.75 15.62
C PHE A 162 0.75 24.67 14.78
N VAL A 163 -0.19 25.06 13.91
CA VAL A 163 -0.85 24.14 12.97
C VAL A 163 0.18 23.48 12.04
N LEU A 164 1.06 24.26 11.41
CA LEU A 164 2.15 23.74 10.58
C LEU A 164 3.04 22.76 11.37
N TRP A 165 3.30 23.07 12.64
CA TRP A 165 4.18 22.26 13.46
C TRP A 165 3.56 20.93 13.90
N VAL A 166 2.40 20.98 14.54
CA VAL A 166 1.76 19.84 15.20
C VAL A 166 1.07 18.96 14.17
N ILE A 167 0.15 19.53 13.39
CA ILE A 167 -0.64 18.77 12.41
C ILE A 167 0.27 18.24 11.30
N GLY A 168 1.20 19.06 10.82
CA GLY A 168 2.22 18.62 9.87
C GLY A 168 3.05 17.44 10.40
N SER A 169 3.45 17.47 11.67
CA SER A 169 4.21 16.36 12.27
C SER A 169 3.39 15.07 12.36
N LEU A 170 2.14 15.14 12.79
CA LEU A 170 1.26 13.96 12.91
C LEU A 170 1.04 13.28 11.56
N MET A 171 0.80 14.07 10.51
CA MET A 171 0.60 13.53 9.15
C MET A 171 1.86 12.87 8.60
N VAL A 172 3.05 13.44 8.85
CA VAL A 172 4.31 12.80 8.46
C VAL A 172 4.57 11.51 9.23
N VAL A 173 4.31 11.48 10.55
CA VAL A 173 4.44 10.27 11.35
C VAL A 173 3.50 9.18 10.83
N ALA A 174 2.27 9.52 10.46
CA ALA A 174 1.34 8.59 9.84
C ALA A 174 1.88 8.05 8.49
N ALA A 175 2.47 8.90 7.65
CA ALA A 175 3.09 8.48 6.40
C ALA A 175 4.31 7.57 6.61
N LEU A 176 5.17 7.87 7.60
CA LEU A 176 6.28 7.01 8.03
C LEU A 176 5.77 5.65 8.49
N GLY A 177 4.72 5.63 9.33
CA GLY A 177 4.11 4.40 9.81
C GLY A 177 3.54 3.56 8.68
N ALA A 178 2.88 4.18 7.70
CA ALA A 178 2.37 3.50 6.52
C ALA A 178 3.50 2.88 5.66
N LEU A 179 4.60 3.62 5.47
CA LEU A 179 5.76 3.15 4.73
C LEU A 179 6.50 2.03 5.48
N PHE A 180 6.68 2.19 6.79
CA PHE A 180 7.27 1.17 7.66
C PHE A 180 6.46 -0.11 7.61
N ARG A 181 5.12 -0.02 7.74
CA ARG A 181 4.24 -1.20 7.62
C ARG A 181 4.39 -1.86 6.25
N ARG A 182 4.42 -1.08 5.16
CA ARG A 182 4.62 -1.61 3.81
C ARG A 182 5.96 -2.35 3.69
N TRP A 183 7.04 -1.77 4.22
CA TRP A 183 8.37 -2.36 4.19
C TRP A 183 8.48 -3.58 5.09
N TYR A 184 7.97 -3.53 6.31
CA TYR A 184 7.92 -4.65 7.26
C TYR A 184 7.22 -5.88 6.65
N MET A 185 6.13 -5.65 5.91
CA MET A 185 5.43 -6.70 5.18
C MET A 185 6.20 -7.22 3.95
N GLU A 186 7.11 -6.42 3.39
CA GLU A 186 8.01 -6.85 2.29
C GLU A 186 9.24 -7.61 2.84
N ASP A 187 9.78 -7.21 3.99
CA ASP A 187 10.95 -7.83 4.61
C ASP A 187 10.63 -9.19 5.25
N ARG A 188 9.42 -9.36 5.81
CA ARG A 188 8.93 -10.69 6.22
C ARG A 188 8.80 -11.69 5.06
N ARG A 189 8.85 -11.25 3.81
CA ARG A 189 8.97 -12.15 2.64
C ARG A 189 10.36 -12.76 2.52
N ILE A 190 11.40 -12.07 3.00
CA ILE A 190 12.79 -12.53 2.98
C ILE A 190 13.03 -13.57 4.09
N ALA A 191 12.28 -13.50 5.18
CA ALA A 191 12.34 -14.47 6.29
C ALA A 191 11.60 -15.81 6.03
N ALA A 192 11.00 -15.98 4.84
CA ALA A 192 10.29 -17.19 4.46
C ALA A 192 11.26 -18.33 4.10
N PRO A 193 10.85 -19.62 4.21
CA PRO A 193 11.74 -20.74 3.94
C PRO A 193 12.27 -20.71 2.49
N PRO A 194 13.52 -21.14 2.27
CA PRO A 194 14.18 -21.10 0.95
C PRO A 194 13.60 -22.14 -0.03
N SER A 195 12.84 -23.13 0.47
CA SER A 195 12.25 -24.21 -0.31
C SER A 195 10.82 -24.50 0.12
N LEU A 196 10.02 -25.03 -0.82
CA LEU A 196 8.69 -25.56 -0.52
C LEU A 196 8.82 -26.72 0.47
N GLU A 197 8.40 -26.49 1.72
CA GLU A 197 8.26 -27.55 2.70
C GLU A 197 6.93 -28.27 2.47
N ILE A 198 6.98 -29.59 2.26
CA ILE A 198 5.77 -30.41 2.18
C ILE A 198 5.32 -30.66 3.62
N PRO A 199 4.08 -30.30 3.98
CA PRO A 199 3.59 -30.49 5.33
C PRO A 199 3.47 -32.00 5.63
N ALA A 200 3.93 -32.40 6.81
CA ALA A 200 3.75 -33.74 7.35
C ALA A 200 2.92 -33.62 8.63
N ASP A 201 1.60 -33.49 8.47
CA ASP A 201 0.66 -33.56 9.59
C ASP A 201 0.03 -34.96 9.62
N PRO A 202 0.23 -35.74 10.69
CA PRO A 202 -0.33 -37.08 10.82
C PRO A 202 -1.85 -37.13 10.58
N ARG A 203 -2.60 -36.10 11.02
CA ARG A 203 -4.07 -36.08 10.86
C ARG A 203 -4.50 -35.96 9.41
N ALA A 204 -3.81 -35.15 8.62
CA ALA A 204 -4.08 -35.03 7.19
C ALA A 204 -3.73 -36.32 6.45
N VAL A 205 -2.64 -36.98 6.86
CA VAL A 205 -2.22 -38.27 6.29
C VAL A 205 -3.28 -39.33 6.55
N ASP A 206 -3.77 -39.46 7.79
CA ASP A 206 -4.80 -40.44 8.16
C ASP A 206 -6.09 -40.24 7.34
N LEU A 207 -6.60 -39.00 7.24
CA LEU A 207 -7.79 -38.66 6.45
C LEU A 207 -7.63 -38.95 4.94
N LEU A 208 -6.42 -38.82 4.40
CA LEU A 208 -6.15 -39.11 2.98
C LEU A 208 -6.13 -40.62 2.68
N PHE A 209 -5.79 -41.45 3.67
CA PHE A 209 -5.85 -42.91 3.55
C PHE A 209 -7.27 -43.46 3.68
N GLU A 210 -8.14 -42.79 4.45
CA GLU A 210 -9.56 -43.16 4.58
C GLU A 210 -10.33 -43.02 3.25
N VAL A 211 -9.91 -42.09 2.38
CA VAL A 211 -10.62 -41.78 1.13
C VAL A 211 -9.97 -42.48 -0.06
N GLN A 212 -10.73 -43.33 -0.75
CA GLN A 212 -10.24 -44.02 -1.95
C GLN A 212 -9.80 -43.02 -3.03
N GLY A 213 -8.48 -42.95 -3.30
CA GLY A 213 -7.89 -42.03 -4.26
C GLY A 213 -7.50 -40.66 -3.69
N GLY A 214 -7.65 -40.45 -2.37
CA GLY A 214 -7.22 -39.22 -1.69
C GLY A 214 -5.73 -38.95 -1.86
N TRP A 215 -4.89 -39.96 -1.64
CA TRP A 215 -3.44 -39.84 -1.84
C TRP A 215 -3.04 -39.48 -3.28
N ALA A 216 -3.61 -40.18 -4.28
CA ALA A 216 -3.35 -39.89 -5.69
C ALA A 216 -3.80 -38.47 -6.09
N ALA A 217 -4.87 -37.97 -5.47
CA ALA A 217 -5.33 -36.61 -5.66
C ALA A 217 -4.37 -35.60 -5.02
N LEU A 218 -3.83 -35.88 -3.83
CA LEU A 218 -2.79 -35.06 -3.20
C LEU A 218 -1.54 -35.00 -4.08
N GLU A 219 -1.04 -36.15 -4.55
CA GLU A 219 0.14 -36.22 -5.43
C GLU A 219 -0.05 -35.38 -6.70
N GLN A 220 -1.22 -35.49 -7.33
CA GLN A 220 -1.53 -34.69 -8.52
C GLN A 220 -1.54 -33.19 -8.19
N LEU A 221 -2.07 -32.81 -7.03
CA LEU A 221 -2.17 -31.42 -6.62
C LEU A 221 -0.79 -30.84 -6.28
N VAL A 222 0.05 -31.59 -5.57
CA VAL A 222 1.45 -31.24 -5.30
C VAL A 222 2.23 -31.11 -6.61
N ALA A 223 2.04 -32.03 -7.56
CA ALA A 223 2.68 -31.93 -8.88
C ALA A 223 2.25 -30.66 -9.63
N SER A 224 0.96 -30.29 -9.58
CA SER A 224 0.46 -29.04 -10.16
C SER A 224 1.06 -27.81 -9.49
N VAL A 225 1.23 -27.82 -8.16
CA VAL A 225 1.95 -26.76 -7.43
C VAL A 225 3.38 -26.65 -7.92
N GLU A 226 4.13 -27.76 -7.95
CA GLU A 226 5.55 -27.75 -8.35
C GLU A 226 5.77 -27.26 -9.78
N GLN A 227 4.85 -27.56 -10.70
CA GLN A 227 4.89 -27.11 -12.09
C GLN A 227 4.47 -25.63 -12.26
N ALA A 228 3.60 -25.13 -11.41
CA ALA A 228 3.11 -23.76 -11.48
C ALA A 228 4.05 -22.75 -10.79
N LEU A 229 4.87 -23.20 -9.84
CA LEU A 229 5.80 -22.35 -9.10
C LEU A 229 7.01 -21.90 -9.95
N PRO A 230 7.52 -20.67 -9.74
CA PRO A 230 8.76 -20.22 -10.36
C PRO A 230 9.97 -21.05 -9.91
N VAL A 231 11.02 -21.08 -10.73
CA VAL A 231 12.28 -21.81 -10.46
C VAL A 231 12.89 -21.40 -9.11
N ASN A 232 12.71 -20.15 -8.70
CA ASN A 232 13.06 -19.69 -7.36
C ASN A 232 11.87 -19.88 -6.40
N ARG A 233 11.95 -20.90 -5.54
CA ARG A 233 10.90 -21.28 -4.56
C ARG A 233 10.96 -20.50 -3.23
N THR A 234 11.85 -19.51 -3.09
CA THR A 234 11.89 -18.64 -1.89
C THR A 234 10.55 -17.97 -1.66
N GLY A 235 10.04 -18.02 -0.42
CA GLY A 235 8.76 -17.38 -0.11
C GLY A 235 7.53 -18.23 -0.43
N THR A 236 7.72 -19.54 -0.66
CA THR A 236 6.63 -20.49 -0.87
C THR A 236 6.57 -21.47 0.30
N ALA A 237 5.39 -21.65 0.88
CA ALA A 237 5.17 -22.64 1.93
C ALA A 237 3.84 -23.34 1.71
N LEU A 238 3.79 -24.64 2.01
CA LEU A 238 2.59 -25.45 1.90
C LEU A 238 2.21 -25.91 3.29
N ALA A 239 0.94 -25.78 3.66
CA ALA A 239 0.43 -26.23 4.95
C ALA A 239 -0.92 -26.95 4.79
N PHE A 240 -1.27 -27.77 5.77
CA PHE A 240 -2.62 -28.31 5.90
C PHE A 240 -3.45 -27.41 6.79
N GLY A 241 -4.60 -26.96 6.28
CA GLY A 241 -5.71 -26.44 7.05
C GLY A 241 -6.80 -27.51 7.16
N TYR A 242 -7.64 -27.38 8.19
CA TYR A 242 -8.79 -28.27 8.40
C TYR A 242 -10.06 -27.45 8.42
N ARG A 243 -11.11 -27.98 7.79
CA ARG A 243 -12.44 -27.40 7.85
C ARG A 243 -13.42 -28.45 8.33
N GLU A 244 -14.00 -28.21 9.50
CA GLU A 244 -15.15 -28.96 9.99
C GLU A 244 -16.39 -28.59 9.16
N ARG A 245 -17.18 -29.59 8.80
CA ARG A 245 -18.43 -29.39 8.07
C ARG A 245 -19.49 -28.85 9.03
N ALA A 246 -20.14 -27.74 8.65
CA ALA A 246 -21.38 -27.34 9.31
C ALA A 246 -22.45 -28.39 9.00
N GLU A 247 -23.11 -28.91 10.04
CA GLU A 247 -24.32 -29.72 9.92
C GLU A 247 -25.44 -28.85 9.33
N ASP A 248 -25.47 -28.69 8.00
CA ASP A 248 -26.68 -28.24 7.33
C ASP A 248 -27.69 -29.40 7.41
N GLY A 249 -28.70 -29.20 8.25
CA GLY A 249 -29.83 -30.10 8.42
C GLY A 249 -30.66 -30.25 7.14
N ASP A 250 -31.38 -31.38 7.08
CA ASP A 250 -32.31 -31.81 6.03
C ASP A 250 -31.71 -32.22 4.68
N ASP A 251 -31.10 -33.41 4.63
CA ASP A 251 -31.41 -34.35 3.55
C ASP A 251 -31.25 -35.80 4.04
N ASP A 252 -32.36 -36.34 4.56
CA ASP A 252 -32.48 -37.72 5.01
C ASP A 252 -32.71 -38.62 3.79
N SER A 253 -31.65 -38.87 3.01
CA SER A 253 -31.68 -39.97 2.05
C SER A 253 -30.30 -40.60 1.78
N ALA A 254 -30.30 -41.91 2.00
CA ALA A 254 -29.26 -42.91 1.72
C ALA A 254 -28.06 -42.97 2.69
N ALA A 255 -28.21 -43.85 3.69
CA ALA A 255 -27.11 -44.61 4.25
C ALA A 255 -26.30 -45.25 3.12
N ASP A 256 -24.99 -44.98 3.09
CA ASP A 256 -23.93 -45.94 2.74
C ASP A 256 -22.55 -45.28 2.97
N GLU A 257 -21.75 -45.97 3.79
CA GLU A 257 -20.30 -45.82 4.08
C GLU A 257 -19.85 -44.68 5.01
N GLU A 258 -19.05 -45.07 6.03
CA GLU A 258 -18.29 -44.20 6.95
C GLU A 258 -17.61 -43.06 6.19
N MET A 259 -18.12 -41.83 6.32
CA MET A 259 -17.60 -40.66 5.62
C MET A 259 -16.97 -39.66 6.60
N PRO A 260 -15.79 -39.09 6.30
CA PRO A 260 -15.09 -38.18 7.19
C PRO A 260 -15.84 -36.84 7.35
N SER A 261 -16.02 -36.39 8.59
CA SER A 261 -16.65 -35.11 8.97
C SER A 261 -15.76 -33.88 8.71
N THR A 262 -14.48 -34.12 8.44
CA THR A 262 -13.43 -33.10 8.34
C THR A 262 -12.84 -33.10 6.93
N GLN A 263 -12.77 -31.92 6.31
CA GLN A 263 -12.13 -31.71 5.02
C GLN A 263 -10.70 -31.19 5.23
N VAL A 264 -9.72 -31.80 4.54
CA VAL A 264 -8.35 -31.32 4.47
C VAL A 264 -8.24 -30.25 3.39
N ILE A 265 -7.69 -29.09 3.74
CA ILE A 265 -7.44 -27.98 2.82
C ILE A 265 -5.92 -27.83 2.70
N LEU A 266 -5.40 -27.99 1.49
CA LEU A 266 -4.00 -27.68 1.22
C LEU A 266 -3.87 -26.18 0.96
N GLU A 267 -3.20 -25.48 1.88
CA GLU A 267 -2.98 -24.04 1.83
C GLU A 267 -1.59 -23.74 1.29
N LEU A 268 -1.54 -23.14 0.10
CA LEU A 268 -0.30 -22.67 -0.51
C LEU A 268 -0.10 -21.18 -0.20
N TYR A 269 0.91 -20.89 0.60
CA TYR A 269 1.33 -19.55 0.96
C TYR A 269 2.36 -19.04 -0.04
N LEU A 270 2.01 -17.99 -0.78
CA LEU A 270 2.89 -17.37 -1.79
C LEU A 270 3.26 -15.94 -1.39
N ALA A 271 4.54 -15.62 -1.45
CA ALA A 271 5.05 -14.26 -1.27
C ALA A 271 5.14 -13.50 -2.62
N LEU A 272 4.08 -13.57 -3.45
CA LEU A 272 4.04 -12.97 -4.78
C LEU A 272 3.12 -11.73 -4.81
N GLY A 273 2.99 -11.06 -5.95
CA GLY A 273 1.98 -10.02 -6.12
C GLY A 273 0.60 -10.64 -6.38
N ALA A 274 -0.50 -10.01 -5.94
CA ALA A 274 -1.86 -10.55 -6.05
C ALA A 274 -2.24 -11.03 -7.47
N ALA A 275 -1.76 -10.36 -8.53
CA ALA A 275 -2.01 -10.80 -9.90
C ALA A 275 -1.27 -12.11 -10.27
N ALA A 276 -0.05 -12.29 -9.77
CA ALA A 276 0.72 -13.53 -9.96
C ALA A 276 0.16 -14.67 -9.11
N GLU A 277 -0.28 -14.38 -7.88
CA GLU A 277 -0.96 -15.34 -7.00
C GLU A 277 -2.24 -15.87 -7.65
N ALA A 278 -3.08 -14.98 -8.20
CA ALA A 278 -4.31 -15.37 -8.89
C ALA A 278 -4.05 -16.24 -10.14
N GLY A 279 -3.00 -15.91 -10.91
CA GLY A 279 -2.62 -16.70 -12.08
C GLY A 279 -2.13 -18.10 -11.73
N ILE A 280 -1.37 -18.24 -10.64
CA ILE A 280 -0.89 -19.55 -10.14
C ILE A 280 -2.07 -20.36 -9.60
N ALA A 281 -2.96 -19.73 -8.80
CA ALA A 281 -4.16 -20.37 -8.28
C ALA A 281 -5.03 -20.93 -9.41
N GLN A 282 -5.33 -20.10 -10.42
CA GLN A 282 -6.15 -20.51 -11.56
C GLN A 282 -5.54 -21.69 -12.33
N ARG A 283 -4.21 -21.73 -12.48
CA ARG A 283 -3.52 -22.82 -13.18
C ARG A 283 -3.62 -24.14 -12.40
N ILE A 284 -3.36 -24.09 -11.09
CA ILE A 284 -3.43 -25.28 -10.23
C ILE A 284 -4.87 -25.80 -10.14
N GLU A 285 -5.85 -24.90 -9.98
CA GLU A 285 -7.27 -25.25 -9.95
C GLU A 285 -7.73 -25.88 -11.27
N ALA A 286 -7.30 -25.34 -12.42
CA ALA A 286 -7.62 -25.90 -13.74
C ALA A 286 -7.04 -27.32 -13.93
N ASP A 287 -5.78 -27.52 -13.56
CA ASP A 287 -5.11 -28.83 -13.67
C ASP A 287 -5.77 -29.87 -12.75
N TYR A 288 -6.10 -29.47 -11.51
CA TYR A 288 -6.76 -30.34 -10.55
C TYR A 288 -8.20 -30.67 -10.96
N ALA A 289 -8.96 -29.68 -11.48
CA ALA A 289 -10.29 -29.91 -12.02
C ALA A 289 -10.27 -30.88 -13.22
N ALA A 290 -9.27 -30.77 -14.10
CA ALA A 290 -9.08 -31.69 -15.21
C ALA A 290 -8.74 -33.12 -14.74
N TYR A 291 -8.01 -33.27 -13.63
CA TYR A 291 -7.81 -34.57 -12.98
C TYR A 291 -9.12 -35.14 -12.43
N LEU A 292 -9.86 -34.36 -11.64
CA LEU A 292 -11.15 -34.79 -11.08
C LEU A 292 -12.15 -35.18 -12.18
N GLY A 293 -12.13 -34.47 -13.31
CA GLY A 293 -12.95 -34.75 -14.49
C GLY A 293 -12.71 -36.13 -15.11
N ARG A 294 -11.51 -36.69 -14.96
CA ARG A 294 -11.15 -38.04 -15.44
C ARG A 294 -11.58 -39.15 -14.48
N LEU A 295 -11.89 -38.84 -13.23
CA LEU A 295 -12.32 -39.82 -12.25
C LEU A 295 -13.80 -40.23 -12.43
N PRO A 296 -14.15 -41.48 -12.09
CA PRO A 296 -15.54 -41.92 -11.96
C PRO A 296 -16.32 -41.06 -10.97
N ARG A 297 -17.64 -40.89 -11.19
CA ARG A 297 -18.49 -39.99 -10.39
C ARG A 297 -18.38 -40.21 -8.87
N ARG A 298 -18.40 -41.47 -8.42
CA ARG A 298 -18.28 -41.82 -6.99
C ARG A 298 -16.94 -41.39 -6.39
N ARG A 299 -15.82 -41.72 -7.04
CA ARG A 299 -14.48 -41.32 -6.60
C ARG A 299 -14.27 -39.81 -6.64
N ARG A 300 -14.78 -39.14 -7.68
CA ARG A 300 -14.73 -37.68 -7.78
C ARG A 300 -15.40 -37.02 -6.58
N ALA A 301 -16.61 -37.47 -6.22
CA ALA A 301 -17.35 -36.91 -5.09
C ALA A 301 -16.62 -37.15 -3.76
N ALA A 302 -16.08 -38.35 -3.55
CA ALA A 302 -15.31 -38.69 -2.36
C ALA A 302 -14.05 -37.80 -2.22
N VAL A 303 -13.25 -37.68 -3.28
CA VAL A 303 -12.04 -36.85 -3.29
C VAL A 303 -12.35 -35.37 -3.09
N SER A 304 -13.36 -34.83 -3.79
CA SER A 304 -13.72 -33.41 -3.65
C SER A 304 -14.25 -33.03 -2.27
N ARG A 305 -14.77 -34.02 -1.52
CA ARG A 305 -15.22 -33.82 -0.14
C ARG A 305 -14.06 -33.86 0.84
N ALA A 306 -13.09 -34.74 0.62
CA ALA A 306 -11.96 -34.93 1.51
C ALA A 306 -10.84 -33.90 1.33
N LEU A 307 -10.58 -33.47 0.09
CA LEU A 307 -9.44 -32.62 -0.24
C LEU A 307 -9.88 -31.37 -1.01
N ALA A 308 -9.42 -30.22 -0.53
CA ALA A 308 -9.54 -28.94 -1.21
C ALA A 308 -8.19 -28.24 -1.29
N PHE A 309 -8.09 -27.23 -2.16
CA PHE A 309 -6.89 -26.41 -2.32
C PHE A 309 -7.25 -24.95 -2.23
N ARG A 310 -6.35 -24.17 -1.63
CA ARG A 310 -6.47 -22.73 -1.56
C ARG A 310 -5.10 -22.09 -1.66
N VAL A 311 -4.98 -21.09 -2.53
CA VAL A 311 -3.84 -20.17 -2.49
C VAL A 311 -4.13 -19.06 -1.50
N VAL A 312 -3.21 -18.85 -0.58
CA VAL A 312 -3.30 -17.87 0.49
C VAL A 312 -2.15 -16.89 0.35
N GLY A 313 -2.43 -15.59 0.48
CA GLY A 313 -1.37 -14.59 0.52
C GLY A 313 -0.51 -14.81 1.77
N TYR A 314 0.82 -14.82 1.62
CA TYR A 314 1.74 -15.15 2.73
C TYR A 314 1.51 -14.31 4.02
N GLY A 315 0.96 -13.10 3.88
CA GLY A 315 0.68 -12.21 5.01
C GLY A 315 -0.37 -12.71 6.02
N SER A 316 -1.21 -13.69 5.68
CA SER A 316 -2.26 -14.19 6.60
C SER A 316 -1.76 -15.21 7.63
N ARG A 317 -0.54 -15.75 7.47
CA ARG A 317 0.08 -16.64 8.46
C ARG A 317 0.64 -15.87 9.68
N VAL A 318 0.68 -14.55 9.58
CA VAL A 318 1.40 -13.64 10.50
C VAL A 318 0.45 -12.78 11.36
N THR A 319 -0.86 -12.84 11.12
CA THR A 319 -1.90 -12.24 11.97
C THR A 319 -2.29 -13.19 13.09
#